data_AF-A0A060BTA7-F1
#
_entry.id   AF-A0A060BTA7-F1
#
_cell.length_a   1.000
_cell.length_b   1.000
_cell.length_c   1.000
_cell.angle_alpha   90.00
_cell.angle_beta   90.00
_cell.angle_gamma   90.00
#
_symmetry.space_group_name_H-M   'P 1'
#
loop_
_entity.id
_entity.type
_entity.pdbx_description
1 polymer ?
#
loop_
_entity_poly.entity_id
_entity_poly.type
_entity_poly.pdbx_seq_one_letter_code
_entity_poly.pdbx_strand_id
1 'polypeptide(L)'
;MRTLVADLRVHAFDGPPSPAARRGAGGARVLRPPGAAGPNAALRTLGVDLEMVVGTEGADLVHSHTWYANLAGHLSSLLQDIPHVVTAHSLEPLRPWKAEQLGGGYRISSFAE
;
A
#
# COMPACT_ATOMS: atom_id res chain seq x y z
N MET A 1 20.62 8.47 -21.35
CA MET A 1 19.17 8.75 -21.39
C MET A 1 18.49 7.64 -20.61
N ARG A 2 17.76 7.93 -19.51
CA ARG A 2 17.11 6.87 -18.71
C ARG A 2 15.85 6.40 -19.44
N THR A 3 15.71 5.09 -19.63
CA THR A 3 14.52 4.48 -20.23
C THR A 3 13.33 4.70 -19.31
N LEU A 4 12.17 5.06 -19.88
CA LEU A 4 10.92 5.16 -19.14
C LEU A 4 10.41 3.76 -18.79
N VAL A 5 9.73 3.61 -17.65
CA VAL A 5 9.00 2.39 -17.31
C VAL A 5 7.85 2.24 -18.30
N ALA A 6 7.85 1.15 -19.06
CA ALA A 6 6.87 0.91 -20.12
C ALA A 6 5.52 0.40 -19.58
N ASP A 7 5.52 -0.23 -18.40
CA ASP A 7 4.33 -0.75 -17.71
C ASP A 7 4.38 -0.41 -16.20
N LEU A 8 3.53 0.51 -15.79
CA LEU A 8 3.38 1.09 -14.45
C LEU A 8 1.92 1.03 -14.01
N ARG A 9 1.63 0.08 -13.12
CA ARG A 9 0.34 -0.05 -12.44
C ARG A 9 0.41 0.65 -11.08
N VAL A 10 -0.60 1.45 -10.74
CA VAL A 10 -0.67 2.15 -9.46
C VAL A 10 -1.87 1.63 -8.66
N HIS A 11 -1.64 1.14 -7.45
CA HIS A 11 -2.71 0.79 -6.52
C HIS A 11 -2.73 1.79 -5.37
N ALA A 12 -3.88 2.35 -5.05
CA ALA A 12 -4.02 3.39 -4.03
C ALA A 12 -5.18 3.09 -3.06
N PHE A 13 -4.95 3.44 -1.80
CA PHE A 13 -5.94 3.38 -0.73
C PHE A 13 -6.79 4.64 -0.73
N ASP A 14 -8.09 4.49 -1.00
CA ASP A 14 -9.11 5.54 -0.96
C ASP A 14 -8.88 6.77 -1.89
N GLY A 15 -9.95 7.49 -2.21
CA GLY A 15 -9.92 8.70 -3.04
C GLY A 15 -10.59 8.59 -4.42
N PRO A 16 -10.97 9.72 -5.05
CA PRO A 16 -11.58 9.70 -6.37
C PRO A 16 -10.56 9.18 -7.40
N PRO A 17 -10.98 8.46 -8.47
CA PRO A 17 -10.07 8.09 -9.55
C PRO A 17 -9.48 9.37 -10.14
N SER A 18 -8.21 9.67 -9.84
CA SER A 18 -7.63 10.92 -10.29
C SER A 18 -7.39 10.84 -11.80
N PRO A 19 -7.59 11.93 -12.56
CA PRO A 19 -7.22 11.95 -13.98
C PRO A 19 -5.72 11.73 -14.20
N ALA A 20 -4.88 11.97 -13.19
CA ALA A 20 -3.44 11.67 -13.22
C ALA A 20 -3.15 10.18 -13.00
N ALA A 21 -4.01 9.48 -12.25
CA ALA A 21 -4.01 8.03 -12.09
C ALA A 21 -4.23 7.30 -13.44
N ARG A 22 -4.73 8.00 -14.46
CA ARG A 22 -4.87 7.50 -15.85
C ARG A 22 -3.69 7.83 -16.76
N ARG A 23 -2.71 8.63 -16.31
CA ARG A 23 -1.63 9.18 -17.16
C ARG A 23 -0.30 8.42 -17.06
N GLY A 24 -0.19 7.42 -16.20
CA GLY A 24 0.88 6.42 -16.26
C GLY A 24 0.46 5.26 -17.17
N ALA A 25 1.36 4.80 -18.04
CA ALA A 25 1.16 3.59 -18.83
C ALA A 25 0.90 2.43 -17.85
N GLY A 26 -0.34 1.96 -17.69
CA GLY A 26 -0.70 0.83 -16.81
C GLY A 26 -1.91 1.06 -15.90
N GLY A 27 -2.42 2.30 -15.77
CA GLY A 27 -3.68 2.60 -15.09
C GLY A 27 -3.62 2.46 -13.56
N ALA A 28 -4.46 3.24 -12.87
CA ALA A 28 -4.54 3.19 -11.41
C ALA A 28 -5.82 2.53 -10.91
N ARG A 29 -5.69 1.68 -9.90
CA ARG A 29 -6.79 1.03 -9.19
C ARG A 29 -6.90 1.65 -7.79
N VAL A 30 -8.07 2.21 -7.49
CA VAL A 30 -8.41 2.62 -6.12
C VAL A 30 -9.14 1.48 -5.44
N LEU A 31 -8.65 1.07 -4.27
CA LEU A 31 -9.20 -0.03 -3.50
C LEU A 31 -9.94 0.50 -2.28
N ARG A 32 -10.97 -0.25 -1.88
CA ARG A 32 -11.79 0.09 -0.72
C ARG A 32 -11.68 -1.02 0.31
N PRO A 33 -11.67 -0.68 1.61
CA PRO A 33 -11.61 -1.70 2.65
C PRO A 33 -12.74 -2.72 2.53
N PRO A 34 -12.45 -4.01 2.74
CA PRO A 34 -13.50 -5.02 2.81
C PRO A 34 -14.44 -4.73 3.99
N GLY A 35 -15.75 -4.88 3.77
CA GLY A 35 -16.78 -4.50 4.75
C GLY A 35 -16.74 -5.27 6.08
N ALA A 36 -16.01 -6.38 6.16
CA ALA A 36 -15.99 -7.28 7.31
C ALA A 36 -14.92 -6.97 8.39
N ALA A 37 -13.98 -6.04 8.17
CA ALA A 37 -12.80 -5.87 9.04
C ALA A 37 -13.06 -5.17 10.41
N GLY A 38 -14.32 -5.12 10.87
CA GLY A 38 -14.67 -4.55 12.18
C GLY A 38 -14.34 -3.05 12.32
N PRO A 39 -14.47 -2.47 13.52
CA PRO A 39 -14.29 -1.04 13.72
C PRO A 39 -12.82 -0.57 13.66
N ASN A 40 -11.83 -1.47 13.73
CA ASN A 40 -10.42 -1.10 13.74
C ASN A 40 -9.94 -0.62 12.35
N ALA A 41 -9.54 0.65 12.26
CA ALA A 41 -9.10 1.26 11.00
C ALA A 41 -7.83 0.63 10.41
N ALA A 42 -6.90 0.18 11.26
CA ALA A 42 -5.67 -0.46 10.79
C ALA A 42 -5.95 -1.81 10.12
N LEU A 43 -6.85 -2.62 10.68
CA LEU A 43 -7.26 -3.89 10.06
C LEU A 43 -7.97 -3.68 8.72
N ARG A 44 -8.78 -2.63 8.61
CA ARG A 44 -9.39 -2.22 7.32
C ARG A 44 -8.33 -1.88 6.28
N THR A 45 -7.27 -1.17 6.66
CA THR A 45 -6.13 -0.89 5.79
C THR A 45 -5.45 -2.18 5.32
N LEU A 46 -5.10 -3.09 6.25
CA LEU A 46 -4.45 -4.34 5.85
C LEU A 46 -5.34 -5.21 4.94
N GLY A 47 -6.67 -5.13 5.08
CA GLY A 47 -7.59 -5.78 4.15
C GLY A 47 -7.45 -5.26 2.71
N VAL A 48 -7.18 -3.96 2.55
CA VAL A 48 -6.85 -3.39 1.23
C VAL A 48 -5.50 -3.86 0.74
N ASP A 49 -4.50 -3.97 1.62
CA ASP A 49 -3.17 -4.47 1.23
C ASP A 49 -3.26 -5.85 0.57
N LEU A 50 -4.08 -6.74 1.12
CA LEU A 50 -4.30 -8.07 0.53
C LEU A 50 -4.91 -8.00 -0.87
N GLU A 51 -5.81 -7.03 -1.14
CA GLU A 51 -6.33 -6.79 -2.48
C GLU A 51 -5.30 -6.17 -3.44
N MET A 52 -4.35 -5.37 -2.91
CA MET A 52 -3.24 -4.84 -3.70
C MET A 52 -2.30 -5.94 -4.17
N VAL A 53 -2.01 -6.94 -3.32
CA VAL A 53 -1.13 -8.08 -3.66
C VAL A 53 -1.63 -8.82 -4.91
N VAL A 54 -2.95 -9.05 -5.02
CA VAL A 54 -3.53 -9.66 -6.24
C VAL A 54 -3.25 -8.80 -7.47
N GLY A 55 -3.25 -7.47 -7.31
CA GLY A 55 -3.00 -6.53 -8.39
C GLY A 55 -1.54 -6.41 -8.83
N THR A 56 -0.59 -7.03 -8.11
CA THR A 56 0.84 -7.00 -8.47
C THR A 56 1.30 -8.20 -9.28
N GLU A 57 0.43 -9.18 -9.54
CA GLU A 57 0.79 -10.39 -10.29
C GLU A 57 1.49 -10.04 -11.62
N GLY A 58 2.59 -10.73 -11.90
CA GLY A 58 3.43 -10.51 -13.08
C GLY A 58 4.27 -9.23 -13.08
N ALA A 59 4.33 -8.46 -11.98
CA ALA A 59 5.26 -7.33 -11.85
C ALA A 59 6.70 -7.82 -11.70
N ASP A 60 7.67 -7.09 -12.27
CA ASP A 60 9.10 -7.34 -12.08
C ASP A 60 9.66 -6.70 -10.79
N LEU A 61 8.95 -5.73 -10.22
CA LEU A 61 9.31 -4.97 -9.03
C LEU A 61 8.05 -4.33 -8.42
N VAL A 62 8.03 -4.17 -7.10
CA VAL A 62 7.01 -3.39 -6.39
C VAL A 62 7.64 -2.25 -5.60
N HIS A 63 6.98 -1.09 -5.59
CA HIS A 63 7.42 0.09 -4.87
C HIS A 63 6.28 0.60 -3.97
N SER A 64 6.41 0.42 -2.65
CA SER A 64 5.41 0.89 -1.68
C SER A 64 5.74 2.28 -1.16
N HIS A 65 4.68 3.00 -0.79
CA HIS A 65 4.74 4.28 -0.11
C HIS A 65 3.79 4.26 1.08
N THR A 66 4.26 4.71 2.25
CA THR A 66 3.52 4.72 3.53
C THR A 66 3.18 3.32 4.08
N TRP A 67 2.94 3.24 5.39
CA TRP A 67 2.40 2.02 6.01
C TRP A 67 1.09 1.51 5.39
N TYR A 68 0.30 2.35 4.71
CA TYR A 68 -0.97 1.96 4.08
C TYR A 68 -0.84 1.03 2.87
N ALA A 69 0.38 0.84 2.35
CA ALA A 69 0.67 -0.02 1.19
C ALA A 69 1.94 -0.87 1.39
N ASN A 70 2.63 -0.71 2.53
CA ASN A 70 3.92 -1.34 2.73
C ASN A 70 3.81 -2.85 2.96
N LEU A 71 2.79 -3.29 3.71
CA LEU A 71 2.51 -4.71 3.86
C LEU A 71 2.18 -5.35 2.51
N ALA A 72 1.41 -4.68 1.64
CA ALA A 72 1.16 -5.17 0.29
C ALA A 72 2.47 -5.40 -0.48
N GLY A 73 3.34 -4.39 -0.52
CA GLY A 73 4.64 -4.51 -1.18
C GLY A 73 5.49 -5.66 -0.63
N HIS A 74 5.51 -5.83 0.69
CA HIS A 74 6.27 -6.91 1.34
C HIS A 74 5.70 -8.29 0.98
N LEU A 75 4.39 -8.47 1.04
CA LEU A 75 3.73 -9.72 0.68
C LEU A 75 3.88 -10.04 -0.81
N SER A 76 3.78 -9.05 -1.69
CA SER A 76 4.03 -9.21 -3.12
C SER A 76 5.46 -9.65 -3.41
N SER A 77 6.45 -9.07 -2.72
CA SER A 77 7.86 -9.48 -2.81
C SER A 77 8.04 -10.96 -2.47
N LEU A 78 7.46 -11.40 -1.35
CA LEU A 78 7.55 -12.78 -0.90
C LEU A 78 6.80 -13.75 -1.83
N LEU A 79 5.60 -13.37 -2.28
CA LEU A 79 4.74 -14.24 -3.09
C LEU A 79 5.26 -14.40 -4.52
N GLN A 80 5.83 -13.33 -5.09
CA GLN A 80 6.24 -13.30 -6.50
C GLN A 80 7.76 -13.42 -6.70
N ASP A 81 8.54 -13.45 -5.61
CA ASP A 81 10.02 -13.47 -5.63
C ASP A 81 10.62 -12.28 -6.42
N ILE A 82 10.17 -11.06 -6.09
CA ILE A 82 10.57 -9.83 -6.77
C ILE A 82 11.08 -8.76 -5.80
N PRO A 83 11.92 -7.81 -6.25
CA PRO A 83 12.40 -6.72 -5.40
C PRO A 83 11.26 -5.84 -4.88
N HIS A 84 11.37 -5.45 -3.61
CA HIS A 84 10.50 -4.47 -2.97
C HIS A 84 11.28 -3.24 -2.56
N VAL A 85 10.91 -2.10 -3.15
CA VAL A 85 11.43 -0.78 -2.79
C VAL A 85 10.43 -0.08 -1.89
N VAL A 86 10.91 0.56 -0.84
CA VAL A 86 10.07 1.30 0.11
C VAL A 86 10.47 2.77 0.10
N THR A 87 9.47 3.65 0.04
CA THR A 87 9.65 5.05 0.45
C THR A 87 8.88 5.31 1.74
N ALA A 88 9.62 5.33 2.84
CA ALA A 88 9.11 5.70 4.15
C ALA A 88 8.99 7.22 4.25
N HIS A 89 7.78 7.75 4.03
CA HIS A 89 7.49 9.19 4.20
C HIS A 89 7.44 9.61 5.67
N SER A 90 7.42 8.63 6.57
CA SER A 90 7.27 8.78 8.01
C SER A 90 7.58 7.45 8.69
N LEU A 91 7.73 7.47 10.02
CA LEU A 91 7.90 6.27 10.82
C LEU A 91 6.89 6.28 11.97
N GLU A 92 5.99 5.31 12.02
CA GLU A 92 5.00 5.20 13.12
C GLU A 92 5.63 5.28 14.52
N PRO A 93 6.77 4.62 14.84
CA PRO A 93 7.38 4.73 16.16
C PRO A 93 7.79 6.16 16.57
N LEU A 94 8.00 7.05 15.61
CA LEU A 94 8.33 8.47 15.83
C LEU A 94 7.07 9.36 15.92
N ARG A 95 5.87 8.75 15.90
CA ARG A 95 4.58 9.45 16.00
C ARG A 95 3.78 8.98 17.23
N PRO A 96 4.29 9.17 18.44
CA PRO A 96 3.66 8.64 19.65
C PRO A 96 2.23 9.16 19.88
N TRP A 97 1.89 10.34 19.37
CA TRP A 97 0.52 10.89 19.45
C TRP A 97 -0.51 10.03 18.70
N LYS A 98 -0.09 9.19 17.74
CA LYS A 98 -0.99 8.25 17.05
C LYS A 98 -1.45 7.10 17.94
N ALA A 99 -0.76 6.82 19.06
CA ALA A 99 -1.19 5.79 19.99
C ALA A 99 -2.59 6.08 20.56
N GLU A 100 -2.87 7.34 20.87
CA GLU A 100 -4.20 7.80 21.32
C GLU A 100 -5.21 7.81 20.16
N GLN A 101 -4.78 8.19 18.96
CA GLN A 101 -5.66 8.28 17.78
C GLN A 101 -6.11 6.90 17.25
N LEU A 102 -5.23 5.91 17.26
CA LEU A 102 -5.47 4.58 16.68
C LEU A 102 -5.75 3.52 17.74
N GLY A 103 -5.53 3.81 19.03
CA GLY A 103 -5.62 2.84 20.11
C GLY A 103 -4.77 1.59 19.80
N GLY A 104 -5.36 0.41 19.90
CA GLY A 104 -4.71 -0.85 19.54
C GLY A 104 -4.20 -0.92 18.08
N GLY A 105 -4.79 -0.12 17.17
CA GLY A 105 -4.36 -0.03 15.77
C GLY A 105 -2.95 0.53 15.58
N TYR A 106 -2.43 1.31 16.53
CA TYR A 106 -1.07 1.87 16.45
C TYR A 106 0.02 0.79 16.41
N ARG A 107 -0.17 -0.33 17.12
CA ARG A 107 0.76 -1.47 17.08
C ARG A 107 0.74 -2.18 15.74
N ILE A 108 -0.42 -2.23 15.10
CA ILE A 108 -0.60 -2.85 13.79
C ILE A 108 0.04 -1.96 12.71
N SER A 109 -0.23 -0.66 12.73
CA SER A 109 0.39 0.27 11.78
C SER A 109 1.91 0.32 11.95
N SER A 110 2.41 0.27 13.19
CA SER A 110 3.86 0.24 13.46
C SER A 110 4.54 -1.06 13.01
N PHE A 111 3.81 -2.18 12.98
CA PHE A 111 4.30 -3.43 12.42
C PHE A 111 4.31 -3.40 10.88
N ALA A 112 3.32 -2.73 10.28
CA ALA A 112 3.14 -2.69 8.84
C ALA A 112 4.00 -1.62 8.13
N GLU A 113 4.47 -0.57 8.83
CA GLU A 113 5.43 0.41 8.30
C GLU A 113 6.83 -0.19 8.08
#